data_AF-A0A7V6UX72-F1
#
_entry.id   AF-A0A7V6UX72-F1
#
_cell.length_a   1.000
_cell.length_b   1.000
_cell.length_c   1.000
_cell.angle_alpha   90.00
_cell.angle_beta   90.00
_cell.angle_gamma   90.00
#
_symmetry.space_group_name_H-M   'P 1'
#
loop_
_entity.id
_entity.type
_entity.pdbx_description
1 polymer ?
#
loop_
_entity_poly.entity_id
_entity_poly.type
_entity_poly.pdbx_seq_one_letter_code
_entity_poly.pdbx_strand_id
1 'polypeptide(L)'
;MPFITDREQASDAINRLIRSKASMAIFCTASHWNVEAILRAADKFAADHNIKDIPVAVAMTSHYQYMQQAKRVTRSGNHKIGIMAVMQYCKLLCDGPDAPYANVCVLPHLDHADPIKDRWELTEGLDYFASVMFDMQQYPIEEKMEATAKYVKEYGHRVLVEGALESLGVSGAKESHQVDNYVEKAVEFVKRTKVDFLVADLGTEQQSTSTGKVYLKKRAQELTANLGRPMLVLHGTSSLKDEDIRGFSEDGVVRVNMWTRIVREAGKKAAKSLCARMDAIEANDFEACEARQYIEDNIDHAADIMYDILSSLNYAALSEKCR
;
A
#
# COMPACT_ATOMS: atom_id res chain seq x y z
N MET A 1 12.35 -8.67 14.32
CA MET A 1 11.70 -7.39 14.68
C MET A 1 10.53 -7.21 13.74
N PRO A 2 9.33 -6.91 14.24
CA PRO A 2 8.13 -6.77 13.43
C PRO A 2 8.13 -5.52 12.55
N PHE A 3 8.84 -4.45 12.91
CA PHE A 3 9.04 -3.29 12.02
C PHE A 3 10.28 -3.50 11.13
N ILE A 4 10.08 -3.81 9.86
CA ILE A 4 11.14 -4.24 8.94
C ILE A 4 11.48 -3.12 7.97
N THR A 5 12.69 -2.57 8.05
CA THR A 5 13.26 -1.65 7.04
C THR A 5 14.49 -2.23 6.34
N ASP A 6 15.04 -3.32 6.87
CA ASP A 6 16.10 -4.07 6.22
C ASP A 6 15.62 -4.74 4.93
N ARG A 7 16.39 -4.61 3.87
CA ARG A 7 16.03 -5.06 2.52
C ARG A 7 15.92 -6.58 2.42
N GLU A 8 16.80 -7.34 3.08
CA GLU A 8 16.79 -8.80 3.01
C GLU A 8 15.58 -9.35 3.78
N GLN A 9 15.35 -8.84 5.00
CA GLN A 9 14.17 -9.19 5.79
C GLN A 9 12.86 -8.85 5.06
N ALA A 10 12.78 -7.68 4.40
CA ALA A 10 11.63 -7.30 3.61
C ALA A 10 11.42 -8.26 2.42
N SER A 11 12.51 -8.65 1.75
CA SER A 11 12.47 -9.62 0.65
C SER A 11 11.96 -10.99 1.13
N ASP A 12 12.40 -11.45 2.30
CA ASP A 12 11.98 -12.73 2.87
C ASP A 12 10.50 -12.76 3.25
N ALA A 13 10.00 -11.68 3.85
CA ALA A 13 8.59 -11.51 4.17
C ALA A 13 7.71 -11.54 2.90
N ILE A 14 8.11 -10.84 1.84
CA ILE A 14 7.40 -10.87 0.55
C ILE A 14 7.50 -12.24 -0.12
N ASN A 15 8.67 -12.87 -0.10
CA ASN A 15 8.86 -14.21 -0.66
C ASN A 15 8.02 -15.27 0.07
N ARG A 16 7.75 -15.11 1.38
CA ARG A 16 6.81 -15.97 2.11
C ARG A 16 5.41 -15.87 1.52
N LEU A 17 4.90 -14.67 1.27
CA LEU A 17 3.60 -14.46 0.62
C LEU A 17 3.54 -15.10 -0.77
N ILE A 18 4.57 -14.88 -1.59
CA ILE A 18 4.67 -15.46 -2.94
C ILE A 18 4.58 -16.99 -2.87
N ARG A 19 5.37 -17.64 -2.00
CA ARG A 19 5.37 -19.11 -1.82
C ARG A 19 4.02 -19.63 -1.32
N SER A 20 3.33 -18.86 -0.48
CA SER A 20 1.99 -19.18 0.02
C SER A 20 0.87 -18.87 -0.96
N LYS A 21 1.17 -18.32 -2.15
CA LYS A 21 0.16 -17.85 -3.12
C LYS A 21 -0.78 -16.82 -2.51
N ALA A 22 -0.18 -15.82 -1.86
CA ALA A 22 -0.87 -14.64 -1.34
C ALA A 22 -0.21 -13.39 -1.92
N SER A 23 -0.99 -12.32 -2.03
CA SER A 23 -0.49 -11.02 -2.51
C SER A 23 -0.40 -10.05 -1.33
N MET A 24 0.73 -9.39 -1.14
CA MET A 24 0.94 -8.44 -0.04
C MET A 24 -0.01 -7.25 -0.16
N ALA A 25 -0.77 -6.98 0.90
CA ALA A 25 -1.53 -5.75 1.02
C ALA A 25 -0.59 -4.56 1.29
N ILE A 26 -0.75 -3.51 0.50
CA ILE A 26 -0.18 -2.19 0.75
C ILE A 26 -1.35 -1.27 1.12
N PHE A 27 -1.45 -0.92 2.41
CA PHE A 27 -2.48 -0.01 2.89
C PHE A 27 -1.88 1.37 3.12
N CYS A 28 -2.41 2.38 2.45
CA CYS A 28 -1.91 3.74 2.64
C CYS A 28 -2.46 4.35 3.93
N THR A 29 -1.78 5.38 4.45
CA THR A 29 -2.17 6.11 5.66
C THR A 29 -1.97 7.62 5.49
N ALA A 30 -2.83 8.43 6.13
CA ALA A 30 -2.66 9.88 6.24
C ALA A 30 -2.62 10.38 7.70
N SER A 31 -2.61 9.46 8.68
CA SER A 31 -2.63 9.77 10.10
C SER A 31 -2.14 8.59 10.94
N HIS A 32 -1.77 8.85 12.20
CA HIS A 32 -1.44 7.78 13.15
C HIS A 32 -2.63 6.83 13.39
N TRP A 33 -3.86 7.33 13.41
CA TRP A 33 -5.05 6.51 13.57
C TRP A 33 -5.29 5.53 12.41
N ASN A 34 -4.98 5.92 11.18
CA ASN A 34 -5.07 4.98 10.06
C ASN A 34 -3.99 3.88 10.15
N VAL A 35 -2.81 4.18 10.71
CA VAL A 35 -1.81 3.14 11.00
C VAL A 35 -2.39 2.12 11.96
N GLU A 36 -2.99 2.56 13.06
CA GLU A 36 -3.53 1.63 14.05
C GLU A 36 -4.70 0.79 13.49
N ALA A 37 -5.54 1.35 12.61
CA ALA A 37 -6.54 0.56 11.88
C ALA A 37 -5.90 -0.57 11.05
N ILE A 38 -4.77 -0.29 10.36
CA ILE A 38 -4.05 -1.30 9.57
C ILE A 38 -3.51 -2.41 10.47
N LEU A 39 -2.87 -2.03 11.58
CA LEU A 39 -2.29 -2.97 12.53
C LEU A 39 -3.36 -3.85 13.18
N ARG A 40 -4.48 -3.26 13.61
CA ARG A 40 -5.61 -3.99 14.19
C ARG A 40 -6.23 -4.99 13.21
N ALA A 41 -6.41 -4.60 11.94
CA ALA A 41 -6.94 -5.49 10.93
C ALA A 41 -6.02 -6.70 10.71
N ALA A 42 -4.71 -6.47 10.58
CA ALA A 42 -3.72 -7.51 10.38
C ALA A 42 -3.59 -8.42 11.60
N ASP A 43 -3.48 -7.86 12.81
CA ASP A 43 -3.36 -8.63 14.05
C ASP A 43 -4.59 -9.50 14.30
N LYS A 44 -5.80 -8.94 14.15
CA LYS A 44 -7.04 -9.69 14.23
C LYS A 44 -7.09 -10.83 13.21
N PHE A 45 -6.78 -10.55 11.95
CA PHE A 45 -6.75 -11.58 10.91
C PHE A 45 -5.75 -12.68 11.23
N ALA A 46 -4.59 -12.32 11.75
CA ALA A 46 -3.56 -13.27 12.14
C ALA A 46 -4.01 -14.17 13.31
N ALA A 47 -4.68 -13.60 14.32
CA ALA A 47 -5.26 -14.34 15.42
C ALA A 47 -6.36 -15.31 14.94
N ASP A 48 -7.29 -14.85 14.11
CA ASP A 48 -8.41 -15.64 13.59
C ASP A 48 -7.95 -16.81 12.71
N HIS A 49 -6.78 -16.70 12.06
CA HIS A 49 -6.24 -17.69 11.12
C HIS A 49 -4.96 -18.41 11.59
N ASN A 50 -4.53 -18.20 12.84
CA ASN A 50 -3.28 -18.75 13.39
C ASN A 50 -2.06 -18.48 12.50
N ILE A 51 -1.87 -17.22 12.11
CA ILE A 51 -0.75 -16.75 11.31
C ILE A 51 0.26 -16.07 12.23
N LYS A 52 1.49 -16.57 12.23
CA LYS A 52 2.61 -15.89 12.88
C LYS A 52 3.23 -14.87 11.95
N ASP A 53 3.69 -13.73 12.49
CA ASP A 53 4.50 -12.74 11.77
C ASP A 53 3.81 -12.27 10.46
N ILE A 54 2.57 -11.77 10.55
CA ILE A 54 1.74 -11.44 9.38
C ILE A 54 2.32 -10.24 8.61
N PRO A 55 2.71 -10.37 7.34
CA PRO A 55 3.33 -9.28 6.59
C PRO A 55 2.31 -8.31 5.98
N VAL A 56 2.44 -7.01 6.27
CA VAL A 56 1.63 -5.94 5.67
C VAL A 56 2.49 -4.72 5.39
N ALA A 57 2.20 -3.99 4.32
CA ALA A 57 2.87 -2.72 4.05
C ALA A 57 2.01 -1.53 4.53
N VAL A 58 2.61 -0.66 5.34
CA VAL A 58 2.06 0.65 5.70
C VAL A 58 2.67 1.68 4.76
N ALA A 59 1.85 2.23 3.89
CA ALA A 59 2.30 3.12 2.82
C ALA A 59 1.91 4.57 3.05
N MET A 60 2.70 5.49 2.51
CA MET A 60 2.25 6.87 2.37
C MET A 60 2.92 7.58 1.21
N THR A 61 2.20 8.53 0.63
CA THR A 61 2.74 9.48 -0.33
C THR A 61 3.33 10.72 0.36
N SER A 62 4.38 11.29 -0.23
CA SER A 62 4.92 12.58 0.20
C SER A 62 4.42 13.73 -0.70
N HIS A 63 5.13 14.11 -1.77
CA HIS A 63 4.73 15.22 -2.65
C HIS A 63 3.87 14.81 -3.86
N TYR A 64 3.27 13.62 -3.85
CA TYR A 64 2.38 13.18 -4.90
C TYR A 64 1.20 14.14 -5.10
N GLN A 65 1.06 14.66 -6.33
CA GLN A 65 0.19 15.80 -6.61
C GLN A 65 -1.30 15.57 -6.32
N TYR A 66 -1.79 14.33 -6.50
CA TYR A 66 -3.21 14.02 -6.32
C TYR A 66 -3.56 13.70 -4.86
N MET A 67 -2.59 13.33 -4.04
CA MET A 67 -2.79 12.98 -2.64
C MET A 67 -1.45 13.10 -1.90
N GLN A 68 -1.29 14.13 -1.06
CA GLN A 68 -0.09 14.32 -0.23
C GLN A 68 -0.40 13.85 1.20
N GLN A 69 -0.16 12.58 1.50
CA GLN A 69 -0.52 12.00 2.79
C GLN A 69 0.36 12.49 3.93
N ALA A 70 1.68 12.53 3.72
CA ALA A 70 2.64 13.01 4.72
C ALA A 70 2.30 14.42 5.23
N LYS A 71 1.88 15.32 4.33
CA LYS A 71 1.44 16.68 4.67
C LYS A 71 0.23 16.73 5.61
N ARG A 72 -0.63 15.71 5.62
CA ARG A 72 -1.89 15.70 6.39
C ARG A 72 -1.72 15.20 7.82
N VAL A 73 -0.61 14.54 8.12
CA VAL A 73 -0.35 13.91 9.42
C VAL A 73 -0.31 14.95 10.54
N THR A 74 0.29 16.11 10.28
CA THR A 74 0.44 17.18 11.27
C THR A 74 -0.14 18.49 10.74
N ARG A 75 -0.58 19.35 11.67
CA ARG A 75 -1.13 20.66 11.30
C ARG A 75 -0.09 21.60 10.68
N SER A 76 1.21 21.36 10.92
CA SER A 76 2.29 22.14 10.30
C SER A 76 2.40 21.90 8.80
N GLY A 77 1.85 20.81 8.28
CA GLY A 77 1.92 20.49 6.85
C GLY A 77 3.33 20.11 6.38
N ASN A 78 4.24 19.80 7.30
CA ASN A 78 5.60 19.42 6.96
C ASN A 78 5.69 17.93 6.63
N HIS A 79 5.98 17.61 5.37
CA HIS A 79 6.02 16.24 4.86
C HIS A 79 7.02 15.34 5.60
N LYS A 80 8.26 15.81 5.78
CA LYS A 80 9.30 15.06 6.49
C LYS A 80 8.88 14.71 7.91
N ILE A 81 8.36 15.68 8.66
CA ILE A 81 7.85 15.45 10.02
C ILE A 81 6.66 14.49 9.99
N GLY A 82 5.77 14.60 9.00
CA GLY A 82 4.63 13.69 8.84
C GLY A 82 5.05 12.23 8.63
N ILE A 83 6.05 11.98 7.78
CA ILE A 83 6.63 10.65 7.56
C ILE A 83 7.24 10.12 8.85
N MET A 84 8.13 10.90 9.46
CA MET A 84 8.83 10.48 10.68
C MET A 84 7.84 10.15 11.80
N ALA A 85 6.82 10.99 11.98
CA ALA A 85 5.79 10.78 13.00
C ALA A 85 5.02 9.48 12.77
N VAL A 86 4.56 9.22 11.54
CA VAL A 86 3.82 8.00 11.19
C VAL A 86 4.69 6.75 11.33
N MET A 87 5.91 6.76 10.82
CA MET A 87 6.77 5.57 10.84
C MET A 87 7.28 5.26 12.24
N GLN A 88 7.62 6.28 13.05
CA GLN A 88 8.00 6.07 14.44
C GLN A 88 6.83 5.60 15.30
N TYR A 89 5.63 6.16 15.09
CA TYR A 89 4.42 5.69 15.76
C TYR A 89 4.12 4.22 15.41
N CYS A 90 4.20 3.87 14.13
CA CYS A 90 4.04 2.50 13.67
C CYS A 90 5.06 1.56 14.31
N LYS A 91 6.34 1.95 14.34
CA LYS A 91 7.40 1.19 15.00
C LYS A 91 7.11 0.97 16.48
N LEU A 92 6.71 2.01 17.21
CA LEU A 92 6.39 1.92 18.64
C LEU A 92 5.29 0.90 18.93
N LEU A 93 4.30 0.80 18.05
CA LEU A 93 3.16 -0.10 18.20
C LEU A 93 3.45 -1.56 17.83
N CYS A 94 4.52 -1.82 17.09
CA CYS A 94 4.88 -3.16 16.63
C CYS A 94 6.12 -3.71 17.34
N ASP A 95 7.14 -2.87 17.57
CA ASP A 95 8.47 -3.29 17.99
C ASP A 95 8.74 -2.92 19.46
N GLY A 96 8.84 -3.94 20.31
CA GLY A 96 9.10 -3.78 21.74
C GLY A 96 8.42 -4.87 22.59
N PRO A 97 8.79 -5.01 23.87
CA PRO A 97 8.19 -6.01 24.77
C PRO A 97 6.71 -5.72 25.06
N ASP A 98 6.31 -4.45 25.05
CA ASP A 98 4.94 -3.99 25.35
C ASP A 98 4.16 -3.64 24.07
N ALA A 99 4.70 -3.99 22.89
CA ALA A 99 4.09 -3.62 21.62
C ALA A 99 2.76 -4.39 21.42
N PRO A 100 1.62 -3.69 21.27
CA PRO A 100 0.31 -4.34 21.16
C PRO A 100 0.13 -5.16 19.88
N TYR A 101 0.92 -4.87 18.83
CA TYR A 101 0.83 -5.55 17.53
C TYR A 101 2.13 -6.27 17.16
N ALA A 102 2.80 -6.90 18.13
CA ALA A 102 4.08 -7.58 17.93
C ALA A 102 4.05 -8.73 16.91
N ASN A 103 2.88 -9.28 16.59
CA ASN A 103 2.69 -10.32 15.58
C ASN A 103 2.55 -9.77 14.15
N VAL A 104 2.48 -8.45 13.98
CA VAL A 104 2.32 -7.80 12.67
C VAL A 104 3.68 -7.38 12.13
N CYS A 105 4.14 -8.04 11.07
CA CYS A 105 5.35 -7.67 10.34
C CYS A 105 5.05 -6.51 9.37
N VAL A 106 5.40 -5.29 9.78
CA VAL A 106 5.22 -4.09 8.98
C VAL A 106 6.41 -3.86 8.05
N LEU A 107 6.11 -3.66 6.77
CA LEU A 107 7.06 -3.23 5.74
C LEU A 107 6.69 -1.81 5.28
N PRO A 108 7.28 -0.73 5.84
CA PRO A 108 6.91 0.61 5.46
C PRO A 108 7.24 0.90 3.98
N HIS A 109 6.35 1.63 3.30
CA HIS A 109 6.45 1.89 1.87
C HIS A 109 6.28 3.38 1.53
N LEU A 110 7.20 3.94 0.77
CA LEU A 110 7.03 5.27 0.18
C LEU A 110 6.35 5.13 -1.18
N ASP A 111 5.13 5.64 -1.28
CA ASP A 111 4.29 5.51 -2.47
C ASP A 111 4.42 6.75 -3.37
N HIS A 112 4.47 6.53 -4.69
CA HIS A 112 4.57 7.57 -5.72
C HIS A 112 5.64 8.66 -5.46
N ALA A 113 6.87 8.27 -5.18
CA ALA A 113 7.94 9.22 -4.85
C ALA A 113 8.44 9.97 -6.09
N ASP A 114 8.30 11.30 -6.08
CA ASP A 114 8.83 12.21 -7.10
C ASP A 114 10.34 12.39 -6.88
N PRO A 115 11.21 12.04 -7.86
CA PRO A 115 12.67 12.09 -7.70
C PRO A 115 13.23 13.45 -7.30
N ILE A 116 12.52 14.53 -7.61
CA ILE A 116 12.95 15.90 -7.35
C ILE A 116 12.39 16.37 -6.01
N LYS A 117 11.08 16.21 -5.81
CA LYS A 117 10.40 16.75 -4.61
C LYS A 117 10.59 15.88 -3.37
N ASP A 118 10.73 14.57 -3.55
CA ASP A 118 10.87 13.58 -2.49
C ASP A 118 12.33 13.14 -2.31
N ARG A 119 13.28 14.00 -2.68
CA ARG A 119 14.73 13.69 -2.64
C ARG A 119 15.18 13.26 -1.25
N TRP A 120 14.69 13.90 -0.19
CA TRP A 120 15.08 13.54 1.18
C TRP A 120 14.63 12.11 1.48
N GLU A 121 13.36 11.79 1.22
CA GLU A 121 12.75 10.49 1.42
C GLU A 121 13.45 9.38 0.63
N LEU A 122 13.85 9.69 -0.61
CA LEU A 122 14.52 8.76 -1.53
C LEU A 122 16.02 8.55 -1.24
N THR A 123 16.61 9.30 -0.29
CA THR A 123 18.06 9.23 -0.01
C THR A 123 18.36 9.11 1.49
N GLU A 124 18.29 10.21 2.22
CA GLU A 124 18.57 10.29 3.66
C GLU A 124 17.48 9.63 4.51
N GLY A 125 16.22 9.69 4.05
CA GLY A 125 15.05 9.15 4.74
C GLY A 125 14.82 7.65 4.51
N LEU A 126 15.68 6.96 3.76
CA LEU A 126 15.46 5.55 3.41
C LEU A 126 15.36 4.61 4.61
N ASP A 127 15.99 4.95 5.74
CA ASP A 127 15.95 4.12 6.95
C ASP A 127 14.55 4.00 7.57
N TYR A 128 13.58 4.80 7.09
CA TYR A 128 12.17 4.72 7.46
C TYR A 128 11.35 3.77 6.57
N PHE A 129 11.95 3.20 5.51
CA PHE A 129 11.23 2.46 4.47
C PHE A 129 11.85 1.09 4.16
N ALA A 130 11.01 0.08 4.01
CA ALA A 130 11.37 -1.23 3.45
C ALA A 130 11.40 -1.20 1.92
N SER A 131 10.54 -0.37 1.33
CA SER A 131 10.39 -0.25 -0.11
C SER A 131 10.00 1.17 -0.53
N VAL A 132 10.37 1.57 -1.74
CA VAL A 132 9.96 2.84 -2.35
C VAL A 132 9.46 2.60 -3.77
N MET A 133 8.43 3.33 -4.17
CA MET A 133 8.05 3.47 -5.57
C MET A 133 8.76 4.69 -6.16
N PHE A 134 9.77 4.46 -6.99
CA PHE A 134 10.46 5.54 -7.70
C PHE A 134 9.64 5.96 -8.93
N ASP A 135 8.87 7.03 -8.79
CA ASP A 135 7.81 7.37 -9.73
C ASP A 135 8.30 8.30 -10.84
N MET A 136 8.68 7.68 -11.97
CA MET A 136 9.05 8.37 -13.21
C MET A 136 7.91 8.35 -14.25
N GLN A 137 6.64 8.11 -13.86
CA GLN A 137 5.56 7.85 -14.82
C GLN A 137 5.31 8.99 -15.80
N GLN A 138 5.58 10.24 -15.41
CA GLN A 138 5.36 11.44 -16.23
C GLN A 138 6.50 11.73 -17.22
N TYR A 139 7.64 11.03 -17.11
CA TYR A 139 8.82 11.27 -17.95
C TYR A 139 8.81 10.40 -19.21
N PRO A 140 9.51 10.82 -20.28
CA PRO A 140 9.72 9.99 -21.47
C PRO A 140 10.34 8.62 -21.15
N ILE A 141 10.03 7.61 -21.96
CA ILE A 141 10.39 6.20 -21.71
C ILE A 141 11.90 5.98 -21.50
N GLU A 142 12.75 6.63 -22.29
CA GLU A 142 14.21 6.49 -22.16
C GLU A 142 14.74 7.15 -20.89
N GLU A 143 14.28 8.37 -20.59
CA GLU A 143 14.68 9.11 -19.39
C GLU A 143 14.27 8.36 -18.12
N LYS A 144 13.05 7.81 -18.08
CA LYS A 144 12.61 7.02 -16.92
C LYS A 144 13.43 5.74 -16.76
N MET A 145 13.77 5.05 -17.85
CA MET A 145 14.57 3.83 -17.76
C MET A 145 15.97 4.13 -17.23
N GLU A 146 16.61 5.19 -17.73
CA GLU A 146 17.94 5.60 -17.28
C GLU A 146 17.93 6.05 -15.81
N ALA A 147 17.00 6.93 -15.43
CA ALA A 147 16.90 7.44 -14.06
C ALA A 147 16.56 6.33 -13.06
N THR A 148 15.62 5.44 -13.40
CA THR A 148 15.24 4.32 -12.53
C THR A 148 16.40 3.34 -12.38
N ALA A 149 17.11 2.99 -13.48
CA ALA A 149 18.28 2.13 -13.41
C ALA A 149 19.40 2.73 -12.54
N LYS A 150 19.62 4.04 -12.66
CA LYS A 150 20.57 4.78 -11.83
C LYS A 150 20.17 4.71 -10.35
N TYR A 151 18.89 4.96 -10.05
CA TYR A 151 18.38 4.91 -8.68
C TYR A 151 18.52 3.51 -8.07
N VAL A 152 18.13 2.46 -8.80
CA VAL A 152 18.30 1.06 -8.36
C VAL A 152 19.77 0.72 -8.12
N LYS A 153 20.68 1.16 -8.99
CA LYS A 153 22.12 0.94 -8.82
C LYS A 153 22.67 1.61 -7.56
N GLU A 154 22.20 2.82 -7.25
CA GLU A 154 22.70 3.63 -6.14
C GLU A 154 22.07 3.21 -4.79
N TYR A 155 20.76 2.92 -4.75
CA TYR A 155 20.01 2.72 -3.51
C TYR A 155 19.36 1.33 -3.36
N GLY A 156 19.27 0.54 -4.43
CA GLY A 156 18.59 -0.77 -4.42
C GLY A 156 19.22 -1.83 -3.52
N HIS A 157 20.40 -1.58 -2.96
CA HIS A 157 21.02 -2.41 -1.93
C HIS A 157 20.51 -2.08 -0.51
N ARG A 158 19.90 -0.91 -0.30
CA ARG A 158 19.34 -0.47 0.99
C ARG A 158 17.83 -0.69 1.08
N VAL A 159 17.13 -0.62 -0.05
CA VAL A 159 15.66 -0.59 -0.11
C VAL A 159 15.15 -1.35 -1.33
N LEU A 160 13.97 -1.95 -1.23
CA LEU A 160 13.28 -2.54 -2.38
C LEU A 160 12.70 -1.43 -3.27
N VAL A 161 12.86 -1.56 -4.58
CA VAL A 161 12.43 -0.51 -5.53
C VAL A 161 11.31 -1.02 -6.43
N GLU A 162 10.20 -0.30 -6.43
CA GLU A 162 9.13 -0.42 -7.42
C GLU A 162 9.31 0.64 -8.51
N GLY A 163 9.08 0.25 -9.76
CA GLY A 163 9.05 1.18 -10.88
C GLY A 163 7.82 0.97 -11.75
N ALA A 164 7.41 2.03 -12.44
CA ALA A 164 6.24 2.06 -13.30
C ALA A 164 6.61 2.47 -14.72
N LEU A 165 6.26 1.63 -15.69
CA LEU A 165 6.49 1.93 -17.11
C LEU A 165 5.55 3.04 -17.60
N GLU A 166 4.28 2.99 -17.20
CA GLU A 166 3.23 3.89 -17.70
C GLU A 166 2.54 4.62 -16.56
N SER A 167 1.90 5.74 -16.90
CA SER A 167 0.97 6.40 -16.00
C SER A 167 -0.33 5.61 -15.91
N LEU A 168 -0.69 5.20 -14.70
CA LEU A 168 -2.00 4.66 -14.42
C LEU A 168 -3.09 5.74 -14.56
N GLY A 169 -4.32 5.31 -14.87
CA GLY A 169 -5.47 6.19 -14.90
C GLY A 169 -5.80 6.73 -13.50
N VAL A 170 -6.19 7.99 -13.42
CA VAL A 170 -6.68 8.64 -12.19
C VAL A 170 -8.07 9.21 -12.50
N SER A 171 -9.09 8.73 -11.78
CA SER A 171 -10.50 9.08 -12.02
C SER A 171 -10.70 10.60 -12.07
N GLY A 172 -11.20 11.10 -13.21
CA GLY A 172 -11.49 12.53 -13.41
C GLY A 172 -10.27 13.45 -13.58
N ALA A 173 -9.05 12.89 -13.61
CA ALA A 173 -7.82 13.66 -13.74
C ALA A 173 -6.89 13.19 -14.87
N LYS A 174 -6.82 11.88 -15.15
CA LYS A 174 -5.94 11.31 -16.17
C LYS A 174 -6.48 9.98 -16.72
N GLU A 175 -6.52 9.83 -18.03
CA GLU A 175 -6.81 8.55 -18.68
C GLU A 175 -5.52 7.71 -18.80
N SER A 176 -5.66 6.38 -18.75
CA SER A 176 -4.54 5.47 -19.03
C SER A 176 -4.18 5.55 -20.52
N HIS A 177 -2.91 5.80 -20.83
CA HIS A 177 -2.42 5.73 -22.21
C HIS A 177 -1.88 4.33 -22.48
N GLN A 178 -2.60 3.54 -23.27
CA GLN A 178 -2.13 2.22 -23.69
C GLN A 178 -1.01 2.38 -24.71
N VAL A 179 0.18 1.89 -24.38
CA VAL A 179 1.27 1.79 -25.35
C VAL A 179 1.14 0.48 -26.12
N ASP A 180 1.28 0.56 -27.45
CA ASP A 180 1.40 -0.63 -28.31
C ASP A 180 2.60 -1.48 -27.85
N ASN A 181 2.44 -2.82 -27.83
CA ASN A 181 3.44 -3.77 -27.36
C ASN A 181 3.84 -3.56 -25.89
N TYR A 182 2.83 -3.38 -25.03
CA TYR A 182 3.00 -3.12 -23.60
C TYR A 182 3.83 -4.20 -22.89
N VAL A 183 3.56 -5.48 -23.14
CA VAL A 183 4.22 -6.61 -22.48
C VAL A 183 5.72 -6.60 -22.81
N GLU A 184 6.08 -6.43 -24.08
CA GLU A 184 7.46 -6.38 -24.53
C GLU A 184 8.22 -5.21 -23.89
N LYS A 185 7.60 -4.01 -23.86
CA LYS A 185 8.21 -2.82 -23.25
C LYS A 185 8.35 -2.94 -21.74
N ALA A 186 7.40 -3.59 -21.07
CA ALA A 186 7.46 -3.85 -19.63
C ALA A 186 8.61 -4.81 -19.29
N VAL A 187 8.81 -5.85 -20.09
CA VAL A 187 9.94 -6.78 -19.95
C VAL A 187 11.28 -6.07 -20.18
N GLU A 188 11.36 -5.22 -21.22
CA GLU A 188 12.53 -4.40 -21.46
C GLU A 188 12.81 -3.44 -20.30
N PHE A 189 11.77 -2.78 -19.79
CA PHE A 189 11.86 -1.88 -18.63
C PHE A 189 12.46 -2.60 -17.42
N VAL A 190 11.90 -3.74 -17.02
CA VAL A 190 12.42 -4.52 -15.89
C VAL A 190 13.86 -4.96 -16.15
N LYS A 191 14.18 -5.41 -17.38
CA LYS A 191 15.53 -5.84 -17.75
C LYS A 191 16.56 -4.72 -17.64
N ARG A 192 16.22 -3.49 -18.07
CA ARG A 192 17.12 -2.32 -18.07
C ARG A 192 17.25 -1.69 -16.69
N THR A 193 16.13 -1.56 -15.97
CA THR A 193 16.08 -0.85 -14.68
C THR A 193 16.46 -1.70 -13.49
N LYS A 194 16.27 -3.03 -13.58
CA LYS A 194 16.51 -3.98 -12.49
C LYS A 194 15.64 -3.74 -11.25
N VAL A 195 14.49 -3.10 -11.38
CA VAL A 195 13.52 -2.93 -10.29
C VAL A 195 13.10 -4.27 -9.69
N ASP A 196 12.82 -4.27 -8.39
CA ASP A 196 12.37 -5.46 -7.66
C ASP A 196 10.95 -5.84 -8.05
N PHE A 197 10.10 -4.82 -8.24
CA PHE A 197 8.69 -4.96 -8.60
C PHE A 197 8.29 -3.99 -9.72
N LEU A 198 7.32 -4.42 -10.55
CA LEU A 198 6.78 -3.65 -11.65
C LEU A 198 5.35 -3.23 -11.32
N VAL A 199 5.11 -1.93 -11.19
CA VAL A 199 3.76 -1.36 -11.19
C VAL A 199 3.21 -1.43 -12.61
N ALA A 200 2.21 -2.30 -12.81
CA ALA A 200 1.70 -2.64 -14.12
C ALA A 200 0.29 -2.04 -14.37
N ASP A 201 0.03 -1.60 -15.61
CA ASP A 201 -1.31 -1.25 -16.06
C ASP A 201 -2.08 -2.53 -16.36
N LEU A 202 -2.89 -2.93 -15.38
CA LEU A 202 -3.79 -4.07 -15.45
C LEU A 202 -5.26 -3.62 -15.56
N GLY A 203 -5.51 -2.41 -16.07
CA GLY A 203 -6.85 -1.87 -16.36
C GLY A 203 -7.55 -1.21 -15.17
N THR A 204 -6.86 -1.06 -14.04
CA THR A 204 -7.37 -0.42 -12.83
C THR A 204 -7.15 1.10 -12.84
N GLU A 205 -7.92 1.80 -12.01
CA GLU A 205 -7.91 3.26 -11.96
C GLU A 205 -7.76 3.75 -10.51
N GLN A 206 -6.82 4.66 -10.29
CA GLN A 206 -6.59 5.25 -8.99
C GLN A 206 -7.68 6.26 -8.65
N GLN A 207 -7.98 6.38 -7.35
CA GLN A 207 -8.99 7.32 -6.82
C GLN A 207 -10.40 7.15 -7.39
N SER A 208 -10.72 5.96 -7.91
CA SER A 208 -12.02 5.71 -8.53
C SER A 208 -13.19 5.87 -7.54
N THR A 209 -14.19 6.61 -7.96
CA THR A 209 -15.41 6.89 -7.18
C THR A 209 -16.44 5.76 -7.29
N SER A 210 -16.23 4.81 -8.19
CA SER A 210 -17.11 3.67 -8.45
C SER A 210 -16.33 2.37 -8.62
N THR A 211 -17.01 1.24 -8.46
CA THR A 211 -16.48 -0.09 -8.84
C THR A 211 -17.05 -0.47 -10.20
N GLY A 212 -16.23 -1.09 -11.06
CA GLY A 212 -16.69 -1.49 -12.41
C GLY A 212 -15.63 -1.48 -13.50
N LYS A 213 -14.36 -1.21 -13.16
CA LYS A 213 -13.25 -1.41 -14.10
C LYS A 213 -12.96 -2.91 -14.23
N VAL A 214 -12.42 -3.30 -15.38
CA VAL A 214 -12.11 -4.70 -15.69
C VAL A 214 -10.64 -4.95 -15.43
N TYR A 215 -10.34 -5.85 -14.51
CA TYR A 215 -8.99 -6.36 -14.31
C TYR A 215 -8.51 -7.17 -15.54
N LEU A 216 -7.38 -6.76 -16.11
CA LEU A 216 -6.79 -7.38 -17.30
C LEU A 216 -5.98 -8.63 -16.95
N LYS A 217 -6.66 -9.66 -16.45
CA LYS A 217 -6.06 -10.95 -16.05
C LYS A 217 -5.10 -11.55 -17.06
N LYS A 218 -5.48 -11.59 -18.35
CA LYS A 218 -4.63 -12.14 -19.43
C LYS A 218 -3.30 -11.39 -19.55
N ARG A 219 -3.33 -10.05 -19.45
CA ARG A 219 -2.12 -9.21 -19.48
C ARG A 219 -1.21 -9.50 -18.29
N ALA A 220 -1.76 -9.69 -17.10
CA ALA A 220 -0.98 -10.07 -15.92
C ALA A 220 -0.27 -11.43 -16.12
N GLN A 221 -0.99 -12.41 -16.64
CA GLN A 221 -0.44 -13.75 -16.94
C GLN A 221 0.65 -13.70 -18.02
N GLU A 222 0.44 -12.94 -19.09
CA GLU A 222 1.42 -12.75 -20.16
C GLU A 222 2.68 -12.04 -19.66
N LEU A 223 2.54 -10.99 -18.84
CA LEU A 223 3.68 -10.32 -18.20
C LEU A 223 4.46 -11.28 -17.32
N THR A 224 3.80 -11.99 -16.42
CA THR A 224 4.43 -12.93 -15.48
C THR A 224 5.18 -14.03 -16.24
N ALA A 225 4.59 -14.56 -17.32
CA ALA A 225 5.24 -15.56 -18.17
C ALA A 225 6.51 -15.02 -18.85
N ASN A 226 6.45 -13.80 -19.42
CA ASN A 226 7.59 -13.20 -20.11
C ASN A 226 8.68 -12.67 -19.15
N LEU A 227 8.31 -12.26 -17.94
CA LEU A 227 9.25 -11.87 -16.88
C LEU A 227 9.90 -13.08 -16.19
N GLY A 228 9.28 -14.27 -16.31
CA GLY A 228 9.78 -15.52 -15.74
C GLY A 228 9.62 -15.66 -14.22
N ARG A 229 8.99 -14.68 -13.56
CA ARG A 229 8.72 -14.69 -12.11
C ARG A 229 7.57 -13.74 -11.75
N PRO A 230 6.85 -13.98 -10.64
CA PRO A 230 5.87 -13.03 -10.12
C PRO A 230 6.59 -11.79 -9.57
N MET A 231 6.16 -10.60 -9.98
CA MET A 231 6.70 -9.32 -9.50
C MET A 231 5.77 -8.12 -9.74
N LEU A 232 4.52 -8.36 -10.09
CA LEU A 232 3.60 -7.29 -10.48
C LEU A 232 3.04 -6.60 -9.23
N VAL A 233 2.90 -5.29 -9.30
CA VAL A 233 2.22 -4.46 -8.30
C VAL A 233 0.98 -3.87 -8.95
N LEU A 234 -0.15 -4.02 -8.27
CA LEU A 234 -1.43 -3.47 -8.71
C LEU A 234 -1.81 -2.26 -7.87
N HIS A 235 -1.99 -1.11 -8.51
CA HIS A 235 -2.58 0.08 -7.90
C HIS A 235 -4.03 0.22 -8.35
N GLY A 236 -4.81 1.06 -7.68
CA GLY A 236 -6.17 1.41 -8.13
C GLY A 236 -7.20 0.29 -7.94
N THR A 237 -6.91 -0.78 -7.21
CA THR A 237 -7.85 -1.90 -7.00
C THR A 237 -9.12 -1.47 -6.26
N SER A 238 -9.17 -0.27 -5.67
CA SER A 238 -10.43 0.31 -5.16
C SER A 238 -11.53 0.42 -6.22
N SER A 239 -11.20 0.30 -7.51
CA SER A 239 -12.15 0.23 -8.63
C SER A 239 -12.70 -1.18 -8.92
N LEU A 240 -12.23 -2.22 -8.20
CA LEU A 240 -12.58 -3.63 -8.40
C LEU A 240 -13.52 -4.15 -7.31
N LYS A 241 -14.24 -5.23 -7.59
CA LYS A 241 -15.04 -5.97 -6.59
C LYS A 241 -14.17 -7.01 -5.88
N ASP A 242 -14.59 -7.46 -4.69
CA ASP A 242 -13.83 -8.46 -3.92
C ASP A 242 -13.63 -9.78 -4.67
N GLU A 243 -14.60 -10.15 -5.52
CA GLU A 243 -14.50 -11.31 -6.41
C GLU A 243 -13.37 -11.18 -7.45
N ASP A 244 -13.08 -9.97 -7.90
CA ASP A 244 -12.02 -9.69 -8.88
C ASP A 244 -10.62 -9.68 -8.23
N ILE A 245 -10.54 -9.52 -6.91
CA ILE A 245 -9.28 -9.51 -6.15
C ILE A 245 -8.73 -10.93 -5.95
N ARG A 246 -9.61 -11.92 -5.92
CA ARG A 246 -9.22 -13.33 -5.76
C ARG A 246 -8.47 -13.81 -7.01
N GLY A 247 -7.35 -14.49 -6.81
CA GLY A 247 -6.56 -15.05 -7.92
C GLY A 247 -5.38 -14.19 -8.37
N PHE A 248 -5.19 -13.01 -7.78
CA PHE A 248 -4.08 -12.10 -8.11
C PHE A 248 -2.71 -12.77 -7.98
N SER A 249 -2.49 -13.54 -6.92
CA SER A 249 -1.22 -14.20 -6.68
C SER A 249 -0.88 -15.21 -7.78
N GLU A 250 -1.90 -15.88 -8.32
CA GLU A 250 -1.81 -16.89 -9.38
C GLU A 250 -1.50 -16.25 -10.74
N ASP A 251 -1.90 -15.00 -10.93
CA ASP A 251 -1.59 -14.22 -12.12
C ASP A 251 -0.22 -13.52 -12.04
N GLY A 252 0.44 -13.60 -10.88
CA GLY A 252 1.77 -13.03 -10.61
C GLY A 252 1.77 -11.63 -10.03
N VAL A 253 0.62 -11.16 -9.54
CA VAL A 253 0.50 -9.94 -8.73
C VAL A 253 0.96 -10.23 -7.31
N VAL A 254 2.08 -9.64 -6.94
CA VAL A 254 2.73 -9.84 -5.64
C VAL A 254 2.27 -8.82 -4.62
N ARG A 255 1.96 -7.58 -5.03
CA ARG A 255 1.62 -6.49 -4.12
C ARG A 255 0.42 -5.70 -4.62
N VAL A 256 -0.42 -5.21 -3.70
CA VAL A 256 -1.73 -4.64 -4.02
C VAL A 256 -2.00 -3.39 -3.18
N ASN A 257 -2.08 -2.22 -3.82
CA ASN A 257 -2.18 -0.89 -3.17
C ASN A 257 -3.61 -0.38 -3.00
N MET A 258 -4.04 -0.20 -1.75
CA MET A 258 -5.38 0.20 -1.32
C MET A 258 -5.39 1.52 -0.56
N TRP A 259 -6.31 2.41 -0.92
CA TRP A 259 -6.60 3.61 -0.12
C TRP A 259 -8.06 4.07 -0.26
N THR A 260 -8.48 4.39 -1.48
CA THR A 260 -9.72 5.13 -1.74
C THR A 260 -10.97 4.45 -1.19
N ARG A 261 -11.12 3.13 -1.38
CA ARG A 261 -12.26 2.38 -0.83
C ARG A 261 -12.32 2.48 0.69
N ILE A 262 -11.18 2.33 1.37
CA ILE A 262 -11.07 2.31 2.83
C ILE A 262 -11.54 3.64 3.39
N VAL A 263 -10.93 4.75 2.98
CA VAL A 263 -11.27 6.07 3.53
C VAL A 263 -12.68 6.53 3.16
N ARG A 264 -13.17 6.15 1.98
CA ARG A 264 -14.52 6.51 1.52
C ARG A 264 -15.59 5.84 2.36
N GLU A 265 -15.50 4.53 2.55
CA GLU A 265 -16.53 3.79 3.29
C GLU A 265 -16.40 4.02 4.81
N ALA A 266 -15.19 4.05 5.37
CA ALA A 266 -14.94 4.45 6.76
C ALA A 266 -15.47 5.85 7.08
N GLY A 267 -15.22 6.83 6.19
CA GLY A 267 -15.73 8.19 6.33
C GLY A 267 -17.25 8.27 6.35
N LYS A 268 -17.92 7.54 5.44
CA LYS A 268 -19.40 7.46 5.42
C LYS A 268 -19.96 6.84 6.70
N LYS A 269 -19.34 5.77 7.21
CA LYS A 269 -19.78 5.10 8.45
C LYS A 269 -19.61 6.02 9.67
N ALA A 270 -18.47 6.68 9.80
CA ALA A 270 -18.21 7.62 10.88
C ALA A 270 -19.19 8.81 10.84
N ALA A 271 -19.47 9.37 9.66
CA ALA A 271 -20.42 10.46 9.51
C ALA A 271 -21.85 10.05 9.93
N LYS A 272 -22.32 8.88 9.50
CA LYS A 272 -23.63 8.35 9.92
C LYS A 272 -23.72 8.17 11.44
N SER A 273 -22.66 7.65 12.05
CA SER A 273 -22.60 7.40 13.49
C SER A 273 -22.57 8.70 14.29
N LEU A 274 -21.86 9.72 13.80
CA LEU A 274 -21.90 11.07 14.36
C LEU A 274 -23.29 11.69 14.29
N CYS A 275 -23.97 11.62 13.14
CA CYS A 275 -25.34 12.12 13.01
C CYS A 275 -26.31 11.42 13.96
N ALA A 276 -26.13 10.11 14.18
CA ALA A 276 -26.96 9.34 15.10
C ALA A 276 -26.76 9.74 16.58
N ARG A 277 -25.66 10.44 16.91
CA ARG A 277 -25.36 10.93 18.27
C ARG A 277 -25.67 12.43 18.46
N MET A 278 -26.31 13.09 17.49
CA MET A 278 -26.55 14.54 17.55
C MET A 278 -27.26 14.97 18.83
N ASP A 279 -28.36 14.30 19.20
CA ASP A 279 -29.13 14.65 20.40
C ASP A 279 -28.30 14.54 21.68
N ALA A 280 -27.42 13.55 21.77
CA ALA A 280 -26.53 13.36 22.92
C ALA A 280 -25.45 14.47 22.98
N ILE A 281 -24.91 14.85 21.82
CA ILE A 281 -23.96 15.97 21.71
C ILE A 281 -24.63 17.28 22.13
N GLU A 282 -25.85 17.54 21.66
CA GLU A 282 -26.62 18.74 22.05
C GLU A 282 -26.99 18.75 23.55
N ALA A 283 -27.15 17.57 24.14
CA ALA A 283 -27.32 17.40 25.59
C ALA A 283 -26.01 17.56 26.39
N ASN A 284 -24.87 17.84 25.75
CA ASN A 284 -23.54 17.90 26.34
C ASN A 284 -23.10 16.59 27.02
N ASP A 285 -23.52 15.45 26.47
CA ASP A 285 -22.97 14.17 26.89
C ASP A 285 -21.47 14.12 26.59
N PHE A 286 -20.66 13.85 27.62
CA PHE A 286 -19.21 13.97 27.54
C PHE A 286 -18.63 13.01 26.49
N GLU A 287 -19.00 11.73 26.54
CA GLU A 287 -18.48 10.71 25.62
C GLU A 287 -18.94 10.96 24.18
N ALA A 288 -20.18 11.40 23.98
CA ALA A 288 -20.68 11.74 22.64
C ALA A 288 -19.95 12.97 22.04
N CYS A 289 -19.55 13.93 22.87
CA CYS A 289 -18.82 15.13 22.45
C CYS A 289 -17.34 14.86 22.13
N GLU A 290 -16.75 13.82 22.71
CA GLU A 290 -15.32 13.53 22.54
C GLU A 290 -14.96 13.20 21.09
N ALA A 291 -13.93 13.90 20.57
CA ALA A 291 -13.50 13.75 19.18
C ALA A 291 -13.03 12.31 18.88
N ARG A 292 -12.58 11.59 19.92
CA ARG A 292 -12.18 10.18 19.84
C ARG A 292 -13.30 9.30 19.31
N GLN A 293 -14.56 9.55 19.65
CA GLN A 293 -15.66 8.68 19.22
C GLN A 293 -15.84 8.67 17.70
N TYR A 294 -15.70 9.83 17.05
CA TYR A 294 -15.73 9.91 15.58
C TYR A 294 -14.53 9.20 14.94
N ILE A 295 -13.36 9.33 15.56
CA ILE A 295 -12.12 8.67 15.11
C ILE A 295 -12.29 7.16 15.21
N GLU A 296 -12.78 6.64 16.34
CA GLU A 296 -13.01 5.21 16.58
C GLU A 296 -13.99 4.60 15.57
N ASP A 297 -15.14 5.25 15.33
CA ASP A 297 -16.08 4.78 14.31
C ASP A 297 -15.44 4.67 12.91
N ASN A 298 -14.50 5.57 12.61
CA ASN A 298 -13.78 5.57 11.35
C ASN A 298 -12.76 4.43 11.30
N ILE A 299 -11.90 4.32 12.31
CA ILE A 299 -10.81 3.33 12.31
C ILE A 299 -11.31 1.90 12.48
N ASP A 300 -12.38 1.67 13.25
CA ASP A 300 -13.00 0.36 13.41
C ASP A 300 -13.53 -0.13 12.06
N HIS A 301 -14.29 0.72 11.36
CA HIS A 301 -14.81 0.33 10.05
C HIS A 301 -13.72 0.22 8.99
N ALA A 302 -12.68 1.06 9.06
CA ALA A 302 -11.51 0.91 8.19
C ALA A 302 -10.82 -0.45 8.43
N ALA A 303 -10.67 -0.87 9.68
CA ALA A 303 -10.07 -2.15 10.04
C ALA A 303 -10.90 -3.33 9.52
N ASP A 304 -12.23 -3.28 9.62
CA ASP A 304 -13.13 -4.30 9.05
C ASP A 304 -12.92 -4.45 7.54
N ILE A 305 -12.88 -3.33 6.81
CA ILE A 305 -12.65 -3.33 5.36
C ILE A 305 -11.29 -3.95 5.02
N MET A 306 -10.25 -3.61 5.77
CA MET A 306 -8.90 -4.15 5.55
C MET A 306 -8.82 -5.64 5.87
N TYR A 307 -9.52 -6.12 6.89
CA TYR A 307 -9.65 -7.55 7.20
C TYR A 307 -10.23 -8.32 6.01
N ASP A 308 -11.32 -7.83 5.41
CA ASP A 308 -11.95 -8.46 4.24
C ASP A 308 -11.02 -8.46 3.00
N ILE A 309 -10.21 -7.41 2.87
CA ILE A 309 -9.21 -7.33 1.80
C ILE A 309 -8.11 -8.37 2.02
N LEU A 310 -7.60 -8.55 3.24
CA LEU A 310 -6.62 -9.60 3.56
C LEU A 310 -7.16 -10.99 3.21
N SER A 311 -8.44 -11.25 3.52
CA SER A 311 -9.13 -12.48 3.12
C SER A 311 -9.14 -12.67 1.59
N SER A 312 -9.49 -11.62 0.86
CA SER A 312 -9.54 -11.64 -0.62
C SER A 312 -8.17 -11.80 -1.28
N LEU A 313 -7.11 -11.34 -0.61
CA LEU A 313 -5.70 -11.51 -1.02
C LEU A 313 -5.08 -12.84 -0.58
N ASN A 314 -5.91 -13.78 -0.12
CA ASN A 314 -5.56 -15.15 0.26
C ASN A 314 -4.56 -15.24 1.44
N TYR A 315 -4.61 -14.29 2.38
CA TYR A 315 -3.72 -14.31 3.56
C TYR A 315 -3.89 -15.56 4.42
N ALA A 316 -5.07 -16.20 4.42
CA ALA A 316 -5.30 -17.46 5.14
C ALA A 316 -4.33 -18.58 4.70
N ALA A 317 -3.76 -18.51 3.51
CA ALA A 317 -2.74 -19.46 3.04
C ALA A 317 -1.37 -19.31 3.75
N LEU A 318 -1.18 -18.27 4.56
CA LEU A 318 -0.02 -18.11 5.45
C LEU A 318 -0.12 -18.90 6.75
N SER A 319 -1.30 -19.47 7.04
CA SER A 319 -1.56 -20.21 8.29
C SER A 319 -0.53 -21.32 8.45
N GLU A 320 0.03 -21.41 9.66
CA GLU A 320 0.87 -22.55 10.02
C GLU A 320 -0.05 -23.77 10.11
N LYS A 321 -0.08 -24.60 9.07
CA LYS A 321 -0.72 -25.91 9.16
C LYS A 321 -0.09 -26.61 10.37
N CYS A 322 -0.90 -27.00 11.36
CA CYS A 322 -0.46 -27.85 12.45
C CYS A 322 0.33 -29.02 11.85
N ARG A 323 1.65 -29.00 12.03
CA ARG A 323 2.53 -30.12 11.70
C ARG A 323 2.47 -31.14 12.82
#